data_AF-A0A1G8BY51-F1
#
_entry.id   AF-A0A1G8BY51-F1
#
_cell.length_a   1.000
_cell.length_b   1.000
_cell.length_c   1.000
_cell.angle_alpha   90.00
_cell.angle_beta   90.00
_cell.angle_gamma   90.00
#
_symmetry.space_group_name_H-M   'P 1'
#
loop_
_entity.id
_entity.type
_entity.pdbx_description
1 polymer ?
#
loop_
_entity_poly.entity_id
_entity_poly.type
_entity_poly.pdbx_seq_one_letter_code
_entity_poly.pdbx_strand_id
1 'polypeptide(L)' 'MALHLRAQDLSLRDIAARLVITSGKKKGRHPSAATVLRMLRDHDQQSAT' A
#
# COMPACT_ATOMS: atom_id res chain seq x y z
N MET A 1 7.93 3.08 1.57
CA MET A 1 8.28 2.35 0.33
C MET A 1 7.03 2.04 -0.52
N ALA A 2 6.22 3.07 -0.80
CA ALA A 2 4.94 2.95 -1.53
C ALA A 2 4.73 4.10 -2.55
N LEU A 3 5.44 5.22 -2.39
CA LEU A 3 5.35 6.39 -3.27
C LEU A 3 5.83 6.13 -4.71
N HIS A 4 6.79 5.22 -4.93
CA HIS A 4 7.34 4.98 -6.28
C HIS A 4 6.42 4.14 -7.20
N LEU A 5 5.33 3.57 -6.67
CA LEU A 5 4.36 2.79 -7.46
C LEU A 5 3.19 3.65 -7.99
N ARG A 6 2.99 4.86 -7.45
CA ARG A 6 1.96 5.80 -7.94
C ARG A 6 2.37 6.51 -9.24
N ALA A 7 3.67 6.50 -9.55
CA ALA A 7 4.22 7.09 -10.78
C ALA A 7 4.18 6.14 -12.00
N GLN A 8 3.64 4.92 -11.86
CA GLN A 8 3.70 3.87 -12.90
C GLN A 8 2.32 3.47 -13.47
N ASP A 9 1.26 4.26 -13.26
CA ASP A 9 -0.10 3.97 -13.77
C ASP A 9 -0.70 2.62 -13.27
N LEU A 10 -0.15 2.05 -12.21
CA LEU A 10 -0.58 0.75 -11.70
C LEU A 10 -1.88 0.87 -10.91
N SER A 11 -2.83 -0.04 -11.16
CA SER A 11 -4.07 -0.08 -10.39
C SER A 11 -3.79 -0.43 -8.92
N LEU A 12 -4.67 0.01 -8.01
CA LEU A 12 -4.58 -0.34 -6.59
C LEU A 12 -4.52 -1.86 -6.35
N ARG A 13 -5.10 -2.65 -7.25
CA ARG A 13 -5.10 -4.11 -7.19
C ARG A 13 -3.73 -4.68 -7.55
N ASP A 14 -3.08 -4.11 -8.57
CA ASP A 14 -1.73 -4.55 -8.98
C ASP A 14 -0.69 -4.16 -7.94
N ILE A 15 -0.85 -3.00 -7.30
CA ILE A 15 -0.04 -2.59 -6.15
C ILE A 15 -0.23 -3.58 -5.00
N ALA A 16 -1.47 -3.94 -4.68
CA ALA A 16 -1.77 -4.91 -3.63
C ALA A 16 -1.13 -6.28 -3.88
N ALA A 17 -1.12 -6.75 -5.13
CA ALA A 17 -0.50 -8.02 -5.52
C ALA A 17 1.04 -8.00 -5.41
N ARG A 18 1.67 -6.82 -5.47
CA ARG A 18 3.12 -6.66 -5.34
C ARG A 18 3.58 -6.41 -3.89
N LEU A 19 2.66 -6.05 -3.01
CA LEU A 19 2.95 -5.80 -1.60
C LEU A 19 2.76 -7.07 -0.76
N VAL A 20 3.61 -7.25 0.24
CA VAL A 20 3.48 -8.29 1.26
C VAL A 20 3.48 -7.64 2.62
N ILE A 21 2.55 -8.05 3.48
CA ILE A 21 2.48 -7.61 4.87
C ILE A 21 3.71 -8.17 5.60
N THR A 22 4.57 -7.31 6.10
CA THR A 22 5.84 -7.70 6.76
C THR A 22 5.71 -7.89 8.27
N SER A 23 4.60 -7.45 8.87
CA SER A 23 4.39 -7.42 10.33
C SER A 23 2.97 -7.84 10.76
N GLY A 24 2.82 -8.21 12.04
CA GLY A 24 1.54 -8.53 12.67
C GLY A 24 0.91 -9.88 12.26
N LYS A 25 -0.35 -10.09 12.66
CA LYS A 25 -1.09 -11.37 12.52
C LYS A 25 -1.25 -11.84 11.06
N LYS A 26 -1.17 -10.93 10.08
CA LYS A 26 -1.33 -11.23 8.65
C LYS A 26 0.00 -11.22 7.88
N LYS A 27 1.14 -11.33 8.57
CA LYS A 27 2.47 -11.38 7.96
C LYS A 27 2.55 -12.46 6.86
N GLY A 28 3.21 -12.13 5.75
CA GLY A 28 3.38 -13.01 4.59
C GLY A 28 2.19 -13.03 3.63
N ARG A 29 1.08 -12.32 3.93
CA ARG A 29 -0.07 -12.21 3.02
C ARG A 29 -0.03 -10.90 2.24
N HIS A 30 -0.68 -10.89 1.08
CA HIS A 30 -0.92 -9.69 0.30
C HIS A 30 -2.05 -8.85 0.95
N PRO A 31 -1.90 -7.52 1.04
CA PRO A 31 -2.96 -6.64 1.50
C PRO A 31 -4.12 -6.61 0.48
N SER A 32 -5.31 -6.22 0.92
CA SER A 32 -6.41 -5.92 -0.01
C SER A 32 -6.24 -4.54 -0.63
N ALA A 33 -6.87 -4.29 -1.78
CA ALA A 33 -6.85 -2.97 -2.43
C ALA A 33 -7.36 -1.84 -1.49
N ALA A 34 -8.38 -2.11 -0.68
CA ALA A 34 -8.87 -1.17 0.34
C ALA A 34 -7.80 -0.89 1.43
N THR A 35 -7.01 -1.90 1.80
CA THR A 35 -5.90 -1.72 2.75
C THR A 35 -4.81 -0.84 2.16
N VAL A 36 -4.47 -1.05 0.88
CA VAL A 36 -3.49 -0.21 0.16
C VAL A 36 -3.98 1.24 0.10
N LEU A 37 -5.25 1.47 -0.23
CA LEU A 37 -5.82 2.82 -0.26
C LEU A 37 -5.75 3.52 1.09
N ARG A 38 -6.03 2.80 2.19
CA ARG A 38 -5.86 3.35 3.55
C ARG A 38 -4.40 3.70 3.84
N MET A 39 -3.46 2.79 3.54
CA MET A 39 -2.03 3.04 3.76
C MET A 39 -1.52 4.26 2.97
N LEU A 40 -2.01 4.45 1.74
CA LEU A 40 -1.67 5.62 0.92
C LEU A 40 -2.23 6.90 1.54
N ARG A 41 -3.48 6.89 2.03
CA ARG A 41 -4.06 8.04 2.73
C ARG A 41 -3.31 8.38 4.02
N ASP A 42 -3.03 7.38 4.84
CA ASP A 42 -2.30 7.57 6.11
C ASP A 42 -0.92 8.20 5.82
N HIS A 43 -0.24 7.73 4.78
CA HIS A 43 1.03 8.29 4.34
C HIS A 43 0.91 9.74 3.83
N ASP A 44 -0.09 10.04 3.01
CA ASP A 44 -0.36 11.40 2.49
C ASP A 44 -0.69 12.36 3.66
N GLN A 45 -1.44 11.92 4.67
CA GLN A 45 -1.72 12.71 5.88
C GLN A 45 -0.47 12.97 6.72
N GLN A 46 0.38 11.95 6.87
CA GLN A 46 1.60 12.03 7.69
C GLN A 46 2.75 12.77 6.99
N SER A 47 2.69 12.90 5.66
CA SER A 47 3.65 13.68 4.86
C SER A 47 3.22 15.15 4.70
N ALA A 48 1.97 15.49 5.04
CA ALA A 48 1.42 16.84 4.92
C ALA A 48 1.57 17.68 6.21
N THR A 49 2.29 17.16 7.21
CA THR A 49 2.67 17.82 8.48
C THR A 49 4.15 18.13 8.49
#